data_AF-A0A917IMD3-F1
#
_entry.id   AF-A0A917IMD3-F1
#
_cell.length_a   1.000
_cell.length_b   1.000
_cell.length_c   1.000
_cell.angle_alpha   90.00
_cell.angle_beta   90.00
_cell.angle_gamma   90.00
#
_symmetry.space_group_name_H-M   'P 1'
#
loop_
_entity.id
_entity.type
_entity.pdbx_description
1 polymer ?
#
loop_
_entity_poly.entity_id
_entity_poly.type
_entity_poly.pdbx_seq_one_letter_code
_entity_poly.pdbx_strand_id
1 'polypeptide(L)'
;MHKIQPMSNASIPLFLLRDLAIINGERVVKYQQIKRTGEKLELDMAGILSDMIQQSVVYQQELTDKISQLDGISMHAKKPGEVYHLWEEEQVMPEGRGRLQFLTFCEKEEQALQRAYRTVLEHVQAHEDIQFLLERHESDIDYELDHLARYRNAL
;
A
#
# COMPACT_ATOMS: atom_id res chain seq x y z
N MET A 1 47.02 -0.62 4.86
CA MET A 1 46.21 -0.30 3.65
C MET A 1 45.00 -1.22 3.64
N HIS A 2 43.86 -0.77 4.17
CA HIS A 2 42.61 -1.53 4.09
C HIS A 2 41.92 -1.21 2.76
N LYS A 3 41.80 -2.21 1.90
CA LYS A 3 40.90 -2.16 0.74
C LYS A 3 39.49 -2.36 1.28
N ILE A 4 38.73 -1.27 1.32
CA ILE A 4 37.28 -1.35 1.48
C ILE A 4 36.75 -1.99 0.19
N GLN A 5 36.14 -3.17 0.30
CA GLN A 5 35.42 -3.78 -0.81
C GLN A 5 34.29 -2.83 -1.25
N PRO A 6 34.05 -2.64 -2.56
CA PRO A 6 32.86 -1.91 -2.98
C PRO A 6 31.63 -2.71 -2.55
N MET A 7 30.78 -2.08 -1.73
CA MET A 7 29.43 -2.55 -1.43
C MET A 7 28.70 -2.81 -2.76
N SER A 8 27.88 -3.87 -2.79
CA SER A 8 27.28 -4.42 -4.00
C SER A 8 26.61 -3.36 -4.88
N ASN A 9 26.87 -3.48 -6.19
CA ASN A 9 26.46 -2.54 -7.23
C ASN A 9 24.99 -2.76 -7.67
N ALA A 10 24.10 -3.19 -6.77
CA ALA A 10 22.68 -3.33 -7.07
C ALA A 10 22.04 -1.94 -7.00
N SER A 11 21.57 -1.43 -8.15
CA SER A 11 20.85 -0.16 -8.20
C SER A 11 19.58 -0.27 -7.35
N ILE A 12 19.41 0.64 -6.38
CA ILE A 12 18.22 0.70 -5.55
C ILE A 12 16.97 0.83 -6.43
N PRO A 13 15.95 -0.03 -6.30
CA PRO A 13 14.79 -0.03 -7.19
C PRO A 13 13.78 1.05 -6.79
N LEU A 14 14.20 2.32 -6.84
CA LEU A 14 13.37 3.48 -6.46
C LEU A 14 12.05 3.57 -7.23
N PHE A 15 11.97 2.98 -8.42
CA PHE A 15 10.72 2.92 -9.18
C PHE A 15 9.67 2.02 -8.50
N LEU A 16 10.09 0.93 -7.84
CA LEU A 16 9.16 0.06 -7.12
C LEU A 16 8.60 0.75 -5.87
N LEU A 17 9.43 1.49 -5.13
CA LEU A 17 8.95 2.29 -4.00
C LEU A 17 7.99 3.38 -4.45
N ARG A 18 8.24 3.97 -5.63
CA ARG A 18 7.35 4.96 -6.22
C ARG A 18 6.00 4.36 -6.58
N ASP A 19 5.97 3.15 -7.13
CA ASP A 19 4.72 2.45 -7.43
C ASP A 19 3.90 2.26 -6.14
N LEU A 20 4.50 1.78 -5.06
CA LEU A 20 3.82 1.66 -3.76
C LEU A 20 3.31 3.01 -3.24
N ALA A 21 4.10 4.09 -3.38
CA ALA A 21 3.69 5.43 -2.94
C ALA A 21 2.47 5.95 -3.75
N ILE A 22 2.43 5.66 -5.05
CA ILE A 22 1.30 6.01 -5.93
C ILE A 22 0.07 5.19 -5.53
N ILE A 23 0.20 3.86 -5.39
CA ILE A 23 -0.88 2.96 -4.95
C ILE A 23 -1.53 3.46 -3.66
N ASN A 24 -0.72 3.79 -2.65
CA ASN A 24 -1.24 4.30 -1.38
C ASN A 24 -1.96 5.65 -1.54
N GLY A 25 -1.43 6.54 -2.40
CA GLY A 25 -2.10 7.80 -2.73
C GLY A 25 -3.47 7.60 -3.39
N GLU A 26 -3.57 6.66 -4.33
CA GLU A 26 -4.85 6.35 -5.00
C GLU A 26 -5.85 5.70 -4.04
N ARG A 27 -5.40 4.80 -3.17
CA ARG A 27 -6.23 4.24 -2.09
C ARG A 27 -6.84 5.33 -1.22
N VAL A 28 -6.05 6.34 -0.81
CA VAL A 28 -6.56 7.49 -0.04
C VAL A 28 -7.68 8.21 -0.80
N VAL A 29 -7.45 8.53 -2.08
CA VAL A 29 -8.45 9.23 -2.90
C VAL A 29 -9.73 8.40 -3.04
N LYS A 30 -9.59 7.11 -3.36
CA LYS A 30 -10.70 6.17 -3.54
C LYS A 30 -11.54 6.02 -2.27
N TYR A 31 -10.91 5.78 -1.12
CA TYR A 31 -11.63 5.60 0.14
C TYR A 31 -12.27 6.89 0.63
N GLN A 32 -11.62 8.04 0.43
CA GLN A 32 -12.25 9.33 0.69
C GLN A 32 -13.48 9.58 -0.20
N GLN A 33 -13.43 9.15 -1.47
CA GLN A 33 -14.58 9.25 -2.37
C GLN A 33 -15.71 8.34 -1.89
N ILE A 34 -15.43 7.08 -1.56
CA ILE A 34 -16.41 6.12 -1.04
C ILE A 34 -17.06 6.66 0.24
N LYS A 35 -16.26 7.18 1.18
CA LYS A 35 -16.77 7.77 2.43
C LYS A 35 -17.65 9.00 2.18
N ARG A 36 -17.35 9.81 1.16
CA ARG A 36 -18.14 10.99 0.77
C ARG A 36 -19.46 10.63 0.06
N THR A 37 -19.43 9.66 -0.85
CA THR A 37 -20.59 9.30 -1.68
C THR A 37 -21.44 8.18 -1.08
N GLY A 38 -20.92 7.45 -0.09
CA GLY A 38 -21.61 6.37 0.60
C GLY A 38 -22.70 6.89 1.52
N GLU A 39 -23.79 7.41 0.95
CA GLU A 39 -25.01 7.68 1.70
C GLU A 39 -25.40 6.42 2.47
N LYS A 40 -25.34 6.50 3.81
CA LYS A 40 -25.69 5.45 4.78
C LYS A 40 -24.65 4.34 5.00
N LEU A 41 -23.36 4.64 4.88
CA LEU A 41 -22.34 3.82 5.56
C LEU A 41 -22.64 3.83 7.07
N GLU A 42 -22.72 2.65 7.67
CA GLU A 42 -22.83 2.50 9.13
C GLU A 42 -21.54 2.99 9.80
N LEU A 43 -21.66 3.43 11.06
CA LEU A 43 -20.60 4.14 11.78
C LEU A 43 -19.28 3.33 11.85
N ASP A 44 -19.39 2.02 12.02
CA ASP A 44 -18.26 1.08 12.06
C ASP A 44 -17.56 0.96 10.70
N MET A 45 -18.30 0.86 9.60
CA MET A 45 -17.73 0.82 8.24
C MET A 45 -17.03 2.14 7.88
N ALA A 46 -17.60 3.27 8.30
CA ALA A 46 -16.93 4.56 8.16
C ALA A 46 -15.64 4.64 9.01
N GLY A 47 -15.61 3.96 10.16
CA GLY A 47 -14.42 3.76 10.98
C GLY A 47 -13.33 3.00 10.22
N ILE A 48 -13.66 1.82 9.68
CA ILE A 48 -12.74 0.99 8.88
C ILE A 48 -12.09 1.78 7.74
N LEU A 49 -12.87 2.52 6.94
CA LEU A 49 -12.30 3.36 5.88
C LEU A 49 -11.36 4.44 6.43
N SER A 50 -11.67 5.00 7.59
CA SER A 50 -10.84 6.05 8.19
C SER A 50 -9.48 5.51 8.61
N ASP A 51 -9.45 4.29 9.17
CA ASP A 51 -8.23 3.62 9.58
C ASP A 51 -7.38 3.24 8.35
N MET A 52 -7.99 2.65 7.32
CA MET A 52 -7.31 2.32 6.06
C MET A 52 -6.76 3.57 5.33
N ILE A 53 -7.50 4.69 5.36
CA ILE A 53 -7.03 5.98 4.84
C ILE A 53 -5.79 6.43 5.61
N GLN A 54 -5.84 6.40 6.95
CA GLN A 54 -4.73 6.87 7.78
C GLN A 54 -3.47 6.02 7.60
N GLN A 55 -3.61 4.70 7.51
CA GLN A 55 -2.51 3.79 7.18
C GLN A 55 -1.91 4.13 5.81
N SER A 56 -2.75 4.29 4.79
CA SER A 56 -2.28 4.61 3.43
C SER A 56 -1.54 5.95 3.36
N VAL A 57 -2.00 6.98 4.11
CA VAL A 57 -1.30 8.27 4.24
C VAL A 57 0.09 8.09 4.87
N VAL A 58 0.19 7.30 5.94
CA VAL A 58 1.46 7.03 6.63
C VAL A 58 2.43 6.33 5.69
N TYR A 59 2.00 5.25 5.04
CA TYR A 59 2.85 4.51 4.10
C TYR A 59 3.31 5.38 2.93
N GLN A 60 2.40 6.16 2.34
CA GLN A 60 2.75 7.08 1.26
C GLN A 60 3.83 8.07 1.69
N GLN A 61 3.70 8.65 2.89
CA GLN A 61 4.66 9.61 3.43
C GLN A 61 6.03 8.96 3.64
N GLU A 62 6.07 7.80 4.32
CA GLU A 62 7.32 7.10 4.62
C GLU A 62 8.05 6.64 3.36
N LEU A 63 7.31 6.15 2.36
CA LEU A 63 7.87 5.79 1.05
C LEU A 63 8.41 7.04 0.33
N THR A 64 7.67 8.15 0.35
CA THR A 64 8.10 9.42 -0.27
C THR A 64 9.35 9.97 0.39
N ASP A 65 9.44 9.91 1.72
CA ASP A 65 10.61 10.33 2.48
C ASP A 65 11.81 9.45 2.17
N LYS A 66 11.62 8.12 2.13
CA LYS A 66 12.67 7.16 1.74
C LYS A 66 13.17 7.44 0.32
N ILE A 67 12.28 7.67 -0.64
CA ILE A 67 12.66 8.02 -2.03
C ILE A 67 13.47 9.32 -2.06
N SER A 68 13.01 10.34 -1.32
CA SER A 68 13.66 11.66 -1.28
C SER A 68 15.05 11.60 -0.66
N GLN A 69 15.24 10.78 0.38
CA GLN A 69 16.55 10.52 0.99
C GLN A 69 17.54 9.86 0.01
N LEU A 70 17.05 9.04 -0.93
CA LEU A 70 17.89 8.23 -1.82
C LEU A 70 18.17 8.88 -3.18
N ASP A 71 17.17 9.54 -3.79
CA ASP A 71 17.29 10.13 -5.14
C ASP A 71 17.78 11.60 -5.08
N GLY A 72 17.64 12.27 -3.93
CA GLY A 72 17.94 13.69 -3.77
C GLY A 72 17.10 14.64 -4.64
N ILE A 73 16.20 14.09 -5.47
CA ILE A 73 15.30 14.80 -6.38
C ILE A 73 13.86 14.35 -6.11
N SER A 74 12.95 15.33 -6.13
CA SER A 74 11.51 15.14 -5.91
C SER A 74 10.89 14.07 -6.83
N MET A 75 9.91 13.35 -6.29
CA MET A 75 9.01 12.38 -6.93
C MET A 75 8.34 12.84 -8.25
N HIS A 76 8.51 14.09 -8.65
CA HIS A 76 7.83 14.66 -9.80
C HIS A 76 8.37 14.09 -11.12
N ALA A 77 7.46 13.40 -11.83
CA ALA A 77 7.52 13.04 -13.24
C ALA A 77 8.18 11.71 -13.63
N LYS A 78 7.93 10.61 -12.89
CA LYS A 78 8.05 9.26 -13.47
C LYS A 78 6.68 8.59 -13.49
N LYS A 79 6.33 8.00 -14.65
CA LYS A 79 5.10 7.23 -14.83
C LYS A 79 5.09 6.01 -13.90
N PRO A 80 3.91 5.54 -13.45
CA PRO A 80 3.81 4.29 -12.73
C PRO A 80 4.43 3.13 -13.52
N GLY A 81 4.98 2.15 -12.80
CA GLY A 81 5.60 0.95 -13.32
C GLY A 81 4.71 -0.28 -13.24
N GLU A 82 5.33 -1.44 -13.38
CA GLU A 82 4.64 -2.73 -13.49
C GLU A 82 3.84 -3.10 -12.23
N VAL A 83 4.38 -2.83 -11.03
CA VAL A 83 3.69 -3.17 -9.78
C VAL A 83 2.40 -2.37 -9.64
N TYR A 84 2.43 -1.09 -10.03
CA TYR A 84 1.23 -0.27 -10.07
C TYR A 84 0.19 -0.87 -11.03
N HIS A 85 0.59 -1.24 -12.25
CA HIS A 85 -0.35 -1.78 -13.24
C HIS A 85 -0.95 -3.11 -12.82
N LEU A 86 -0.16 -4.01 -12.22
CA LEU A 86 -0.68 -5.25 -11.66
C LEU A 86 -1.71 -5.00 -10.55
N TRP A 87 -1.44 -4.04 -9.66
CA TRP A 87 -2.41 -3.65 -8.63
C TRP A 87 -3.66 -2.99 -9.24
N GLU A 88 -3.50 -2.14 -10.26
CA GLU A 88 -4.59 -1.46 -10.96
C GLU A 88 -5.54 -2.46 -11.65
N GLU A 89 -5.01 -3.53 -12.25
CA GLU A 89 -5.79 -4.60 -12.88
C GLU A 89 -6.67 -5.38 -11.90
N GLU A 90 -6.28 -5.41 -10.62
CA GLU A 90 -7.03 -6.07 -9.55
C GLU A 90 -8.06 -5.17 -8.87
N GLN A 91 -8.04 -3.87 -9.16
CA GLN A 91 -8.96 -2.93 -8.51
C GLN A 91 -10.41 -3.28 -8.80
N VAL A 92 -11.21 -3.29 -7.74
CA VAL A 92 -12.65 -3.50 -7.82
C VAL A 92 -13.38 -2.24 -7.39
N MET A 93 -14.61 -2.05 -7.86
CA MET A 93 -15.52 -1.07 -7.29
C MET A 93 -16.37 -1.74 -6.21
N PRO A 94 -16.76 -1.04 -5.14
CA PRO A 94 -17.69 -1.59 -4.17
C PRO A 94 -19.04 -1.85 -4.85
N GLU A 95 -19.42 -3.12 -4.98
CA GLU A 95 -20.70 -3.54 -5.54
C GLU A 95 -21.74 -3.75 -4.43
N GLY A 96 -22.79 -2.94 -4.43
CA GLY A 96 -23.87 -3.05 -3.44
C GLY A 96 -23.64 -2.22 -2.17
N ARG A 97 -24.57 -2.34 -1.21
CA ARG A 97 -24.61 -1.49 0.00
C ARG A 97 -24.66 -2.29 1.31
N GLY A 98 -24.58 -3.62 1.27
CA GLY A 98 -24.61 -4.45 2.47
C GLY A 98 -23.23 -4.60 3.11
N ARG A 99 -23.21 -4.81 4.44
CA ARG A 99 -21.97 -5.02 5.22
C ARG A 99 -21.06 -6.09 4.61
N LEU A 100 -21.62 -7.23 4.21
CA LEU A 100 -20.86 -8.33 3.61
C LEU A 100 -20.14 -7.89 2.33
N GLN A 101 -20.83 -7.15 1.46
CA GLN A 101 -20.23 -6.68 0.21
C GLN A 101 -19.14 -5.63 0.48
N PHE A 102 -19.37 -4.74 1.44
CA PHE A 102 -18.39 -3.73 1.83
C PHE A 102 -17.12 -4.34 2.43
N LEU A 103 -17.25 -5.27 3.39
CA LEU A 103 -16.10 -5.97 3.98
C LEU A 103 -15.36 -6.81 2.94
N THR A 104 -16.09 -7.49 2.04
CA THR A 104 -15.49 -8.22 0.93
C THR A 104 -14.71 -7.29 -0.02
N PHE A 105 -15.21 -6.07 -0.26
CA PHE A 105 -14.50 -5.05 -1.02
C PHE A 105 -13.20 -4.65 -0.30
N CYS A 106 -13.27 -4.29 0.98
CA CYS A 106 -12.08 -3.92 1.77
C CYS A 106 -11.02 -5.03 1.79
N GLU A 107 -11.43 -6.29 2.03
CA GLU A 107 -10.51 -7.43 2.01
C GLU A 107 -9.81 -7.60 0.66
N LYS A 108 -10.55 -7.47 -0.45
CA LYS A 108 -9.95 -7.60 -1.80
C LYS A 108 -8.94 -6.49 -2.07
N GLU A 109 -9.26 -5.26 -1.68
CA GLU A 109 -8.36 -4.12 -1.85
C GLU A 109 -7.09 -4.26 -1.00
N GLU A 110 -7.21 -4.81 0.21
CA GLU A 110 -6.09 -5.06 1.10
C GLU A 110 -5.23 -6.24 0.63
N GLN A 111 -5.84 -7.28 0.08
CA GLN A 111 -5.13 -8.38 -0.58
C GLN A 111 -4.34 -7.92 -1.81
N ALA A 112 -4.92 -7.02 -2.62
CA ALA A 112 -4.23 -6.44 -3.77
C ALA A 112 -3.04 -5.59 -3.33
N LEU A 113 -3.20 -4.80 -2.25
CA LEU A 113 -2.08 -4.04 -1.67
C LEU A 113 -0.98 -4.97 -1.15
N GLN A 114 -1.34 -6.01 -0.38
CA GLN A 114 -0.39 -7.01 0.14
C GLN A 114 0.42 -7.65 -1.01
N ARG A 115 -0.23 -8.02 -2.11
CA ARG A 115 0.46 -8.57 -3.29
C ARG A 115 1.45 -7.58 -3.87
N ALA A 116 1.06 -6.31 -4.04
CA ALA A 116 1.97 -5.27 -4.52
C ALA A 116 3.22 -5.13 -3.62
N TYR A 117 3.05 -5.12 -2.29
CA TYR A 117 4.17 -5.07 -1.33
C TYR A 117 5.07 -6.29 -1.43
N ARG A 118 4.50 -7.51 -1.48
CA ARG A 118 5.25 -8.76 -1.64
C ARG A 118 6.07 -8.78 -2.91
N THR A 119 5.48 -8.35 -4.04
CA THR A 119 6.21 -8.24 -5.31
C THR A 119 7.39 -7.28 -5.18
N VAL A 120 7.26 -6.16 -4.48
CA VAL A 120 8.42 -5.26 -4.26
C VAL A 120 9.47 -5.87 -3.34
N LEU A 121 9.05 -6.58 -2.27
CA LEU A 121 9.94 -7.23 -1.32
C LEU A 121 10.89 -8.25 -1.97
N GLU A 122 10.43 -8.96 -3.01
CA GLU A 122 11.26 -9.87 -3.81
C GLU A 122 12.47 -9.17 -4.46
N HIS A 123 12.39 -7.86 -4.68
CA HIS A 123 13.39 -7.08 -5.42
C HIS A 123 14.28 -6.19 -4.52
N VAL A 124 13.97 -6.08 -3.23
CA VAL A 124 14.70 -5.19 -2.29
C VAL A 124 15.55 -5.94 -1.25
N GLN A 125 15.69 -7.25 -1.36
CA GLN A 125 16.42 -8.10 -0.38
C GLN A 125 17.88 -7.69 -0.14
N ALA A 126 18.49 -6.96 -1.08
CA ALA A 126 19.85 -6.44 -0.93
C ALA A 126 19.92 -5.08 -0.21
N HIS A 127 18.78 -4.51 0.19
CA HIS A 127 18.62 -3.18 0.78
C HIS A 127 17.88 -3.27 2.11
N GLU A 128 18.60 -3.60 3.18
CA GLU A 128 18.04 -3.91 4.52
C GLU A 128 17.10 -2.81 5.06
N ASP A 129 17.43 -1.53 4.85
CA ASP A 129 16.63 -0.41 5.37
C ASP A 129 15.30 -0.24 4.64
N ILE A 130 15.28 -0.53 3.33
CA ILE A 130 14.06 -0.56 2.52
C ILE A 130 13.26 -1.81 2.85
N GLN A 131 13.92 -2.97 2.93
CA GLN A 131 13.27 -4.23 3.27
C GLN A 131 12.55 -4.12 4.62
N PHE A 132 13.22 -3.64 5.67
CA PHE A 132 12.62 -3.46 6.99
C PHE A 132 11.40 -2.53 6.97
N LEU A 133 11.46 -1.43 6.20
CA LEU A 133 10.32 -0.52 6.06
C LEU A 133 9.11 -1.23 5.44
N LEU A 134 9.34 -1.97 4.34
CA LEU A 134 8.28 -2.65 3.61
C LEU A 134 7.71 -3.86 4.37
N GLU A 135 8.54 -4.62 5.09
CA GLU A 135 8.09 -5.73 5.95
C GLU A 135 7.19 -5.22 7.08
N ARG A 136 7.49 -4.04 7.66
CA ARG A 136 6.60 -3.42 8.64
C ARG A 136 5.24 -3.07 8.03
N HIS A 137 5.22 -2.44 6.85
CA HIS A 137 3.97 -2.11 6.18
C HIS A 137 3.18 -3.38 5.84
N GLU A 138 3.85 -4.43 5.34
CA GLU A 138 3.23 -5.73 5.05
C GLU A 138 2.63 -6.35 6.33
N SER A 139 3.34 -6.31 7.45
CA SER A 139 2.82 -6.84 8.73
C SER A 139 1.58 -6.08 9.21
N ASP A 140 1.53 -4.76 9.01
CA ASP A 140 0.36 -3.95 9.36
C ASP A 140 -0.84 -4.29 8.42
N ILE A 141 -0.57 -4.50 7.13
CA ILE A 141 -1.55 -4.96 6.12
C ILE A 141 -2.10 -6.36 6.47
N ASP A 142 -1.24 -7.29 6.89
CA ASP A 142 -1.62 -8.64 7.33
C ASP A 142 -2.57 -8.58 8.53
N TYR A 143 -2.27 -7.72 9.49
CA TYR A 143 -3.13 -7.50 10.66
C TYR A 143 -4.52 -6.97 10.26
N GLU A 144 -4.59 -6.03 9.31
CA GLU A 144 -5.85 -5.48 8.83
C GLU A 144 -6.67 -6.53 8.06
N LEU A 145 -6.01 -7.36 7.23
CA LEU A 145 -6.67 -8.48 6.55
C LEU A 145 -7.33 -9.44 7.53
N ASP A 146 -6.62 -9.82 8.58
CA ASP A 146 -7.16 -10.67 9.64
C ASP A 146 -8.33 -10.00 10.37
N HIS A 147 -8.26 -8.69 10.57
CA HIS A 147 -9.31 -7.92 11.21
C HIS A 147 -10.58 -7.85 10.37
N LEU A 148 -10.47 -7.57 9.07
CA LEU A 148 -11.59 -7.56 8.13
C LEU A 148 -12.23 -8.95 8.01
N ALA A 149 -11.41 -10.00 7.94
CA ALA A 149 -11.90 -11.38 7.92
C ALA A 149 -12.69 -11.73 9.19
N ARG A 150 -12.25 -11.26 10.37
CA ARG A 150 -12.99 -11.43 11.63
C ARG A 150 -14.35 -10.74 11.58
N TYR A 151 -14.42 -9.48 11.11
CA TYR A 151 -15.70 -8.78 10.96
C TYR A 151 -16.64 -9.50 10.00
N ARG A 152 -16.12 -9.95 8.86
CA ARG A 152 -16.93 -10.63 7.84
C ARG A 152 -17.50 -11.95 8.35
N ASN A 153 -16.68 -12.74 9.05
CA ASN A 153 -17.09 -14.04 9.59
C ASN A 153 -18.08 -13.93 10.76
N ALA A 154 -18.25 -12.73 11.34
CA ALA A 154 -19.21 -12.45 12.39
C ALA A 154 -20.60 -12.01 11.88
N LEU A 155 -20.76 -11.82 10.56
CA LEU A 155 -22.04 -11.54 9.90
C LEU A 155 -22.86 -12.80 9.68
#